data_AF-A0A969EUZ4-F1
#
_entry.id   AF-A0A969EUZ4-F1
#
_cell.length_a   1.000
_cell.length_b   1.000
_cell.length_c   1.000
_cell.angle_alpha   90.00
_cell.angle_beta   90.00
_cell.angle_gamma   90.00
#
_symmetry.space_group_name_H-M   'P 1'
#
loop_
_entity.id
_entity.type
_entity.pdbx_description
1 polymer ?
#
loop_
_entity_poly.entity_id
_entity_poly.type
_entity_poly.pdbx_seq_one_letter_code
_entity_poly.pdbx_strand_id
1 'polypeptide(L)'
;MYAQLFLGLLIWFALGLAVALVFAAVAANQDAEQINPAIPPGAAFVRVSNVTAPGNSLLVRMANFDFGNLSYKDISLYRQVCEGKRFFQIGDKQQQLTIAAGNYYTLTVLGQDEDQQVFLVKDAISGSSTDSQPVAERHASNRSIDHDIDLDDYFDHGRGGVA
;
A
#
# COMPACT_ATOMS: atom_id res chain seq x y z
N MET A 1 50.90 40.24 14.44
CA MET A 1 50.14 39.88 13.22
C MET A 1 49.46 38.52 13.26
N TYR A 2 49.93 37.53 14.05
CA TYR A 2 49.30 36.20 14.08
C TYR A 2 47.97 36.13 14.86
N ALA A 3 47.77 36.94 15.90
CA ALA A 3 46.56 36.88 16.75
C ALA A 3 45.24 37.18 16.00
N GLN A 4 45.26 38.02 14.96
CA GLN A 4 44.07 38.32 14.15
C GLN A 4 43.68 37.17 13.21
N LEU A 5 44.65 36.39 12.73
CA LEU A 5 44.39 35.21 11.87
C LEU A 5 43.77 34.07 12.69
N PHE A 6 44.22 33.86 13.93
CA PHE A 6 43.64 32.86 14.82
C PHE A 6 42.21 33.18 15.24
N LEU A 7 41.89 34.47 15.48
CA LEU A 7 40.52 34.88 15.83
C LEU A 7 39.54 34.65 14.67
N GLY A 8 39.96 34.93 13.44
CA GLY A 8 39.14 34.67 12.24
C GLY A 8 38.85 33.18 12.06
N LEU A 9 39.86 32.31 12.23
CA LEU A 9 39.70 30.87 12.08
C LEU A 9 38.73 30.28 13.11
N LEU A 10 38.77 30.80 14.34
CA LEU A 10 37.93 30.33 15.45
C LEU A 10 36.45 30.68 15.25
N ILE A 11 36.16 31.86 14.67
CA ILE A 11 34.80 32.28 14.29
C ILE A 11 34.26 31.41 13.14
N TRP A 12 35.06 31.16 12.10
CA TRP A 12 34.66 30.30 10.99
C TRP A 12 34.37 28.87 11.42
N PHE A 13 35.17 28.33 12.35
CA PHE A 13 34.98 26.98 12.88
C PHE A 13 33.70 26.88 13.72
N ALA A 14 33.43 27.87 14.59
CA ALA A 14 32.20 27.91 15.38
C ALA A 14 30.95 28.03 14.50
N LEU A 15 31.01 28.82 13.42
CA LEU A 15 29.91 28.97 12.47
C LEU A 15 29.65 27.66 11.71
N GLY A 16 30.71 27.00 11.23
CA GLY A 16 30.61 25.70 10.56
C GLY A 16 30.02 24.61 11.46
N LEU A 17 30.39 24.60 12.74
CA LEU A 17 29.87 23.64 13.72
C LEU A 17 28.38 23.88 14.02
N ALA A 18 27.96 25.14 14.16
CA ALA A 18 26.55 25.48 14.38
C ALA A 18 25.67 25.05 13.18
N VAL A 19 26.15 25.28 11.95
CA VAL A 19 25.45 24.85 10.74
C VAL A 19 25.34 23.32 10.68
N ALA A 20 26.41 22.58 11.00
CA ALA A 20 26.38 21.12 11.04
C ALA A 20 25.38 20.57 12.08
N LEU A 21 25.28 21.20 13.26
CA LEU A 21 24.32 20.81 14.30
C LEU A 21 22.86 21.04 13.88
N VAL A 22 22.57 22.12 13.13
CA VAL A 22 21.22 22.35 12.57
C VAL A 22 20.85 21.29 11.55
N PHE A 23 21.77 20.93 10.64
CA PHE A 23 21.51 19.86 9.66
C PHE A 23 21.35 18.48 10.31
N ALA A 24 22.11 18.18 11.36
CA ALA A 24 21.94 16.94 12.13
C ALA A 24 20.58 16.88 12.84
N ALA A 25 20.10 17.99 13.41
CA ALA A 25 18.79 18.06 14.05
C ALA A 25 17.63 17.95 13.04
N VAL A 26 17.79 18.44 11.81
CA VAL A 26 16.80 18.24 10.73
C VAL A 26 16.77 16.78 10.27
N ALA A 27 17.92 16.12 10.16
CA ALA A 27 17.99 14.70 9.81
C ALA A 27 17.38 13.80 10.90
N ALA A 28 17.63 14.08 12.18
CA ALA A 28 17.09 13.31 13.29
C ALA A 28 15.57 13.47 13.51
N ASN A 29 14.95 14.52 12.95
CA ASN A 29 13.49 14.71 13.02
C ASN A 29 12.72 14.05 11.86
N GLN A 30 13.39 13.39 10.91
CA GLN A 30 12.70 12.62 9.87
C GLN A 30 12.31 11.20 10.30
N ASP A 31 12.81 10.75 11.46
CA ASP A 31 12.47 9.45 12.06
C ASP A 31 11.25 9.52 13.00
N ALA A 32 10.74 10.72 13.26
CA ALA A 32 9.57 10.92 14.08
C ALA A 32 8.30 10.70 13.24
N GLU A 33 7.64 9.58 13.49
CA GLU A 33 6.25 9.34 13.13
C GLU A 33 6.01 9.17 11.62
N GLN A 34 6.34 7.96 11.12
CA GLN A 34 5.57 7.39 10.02
C GLN A 34 4.12 7.21 10.51
N ILE A 35 3.35 8.28 10.50
CA ILE A 35 1.91 8.27 10.69
C ILE A 35 1.38 7.44 9.52
N ASN A 36 1.18 6.14 9.75
CA ASN A 36 0.41 5.28 8.87
C ASN A 36 -1.05 5.53 9.22
N PRO A 37 -1.75 6.48 8.55
CA PRO A 37 -3.13 6.78 8.88
C PRO A 37 -3.94 5.48 8.80
N ALA A 38 -4.81 5.26 9.77
CA ALA A 38 -5.73 4.13 9.73
C ALA A 38 -6.49 4.16 8.40
N ILE A 39 -6.46 3.04 7.67
CA ILE A 39 -7.07 2.94 6.35
C ILE A 39 -8.59 2.92 6.55
N PRO A 40 -9.36 3.84 5.92
CA PRO A 40 -10.81 3.79 6.01
C PRO A 40 -11.37 2.47 5.46
N PRO A 41 -12.48 1.95 6.01
CA PRO A 41 -13.14 0.76 5.47
C PRO A 41 -13.46 0.92 3.98
N GLY A 42 -13.21 -0.13 3.19
CA GLY A 42 -13.42 -0.11 1.74
C GLY A 42 -12.41 0.73 0.94
N ALA A 43 -11.31 1.18 1.57
CA ALA A 43 -10.26 1.95 0.91
C ALA A 43 -8.88 1.27 1.04
N ALA A 44 -7.95 1.74 0.22
CA ALA A 44 -6.54 1.41 0.23
C ALA A 44 -5.74 2.69 -0.01
N PHE A 45 -4.44 2.64 0.25
CA PHE A 45 -3.53 3.71 -0.12
C PHE A 45 -2.68 3.28 -1.31
N VAL A 46 -2.56 4.15 -2.31
CA VAL A 46 -1.72 3.93 -3.50
C VAL A 46 -0.75 5.09 -3.63
N ARG A 47 0.49 4.80 -3.96
CA ARG A 47 1.47 5.79 -4.46
C ARG A 47 2.02 5.31 -5.80
N VAL A 48 2.67 6.21 -6.54
CA VAL A 48 3.24 5.92 -7.85
C VAL A 48 4.75 6.14 -7.80
N SER A 49 5.52 5.22 -8.38
CA SER A 49 6.96 5.35 -8.56
C SER A 49 7.30 5.36 -10.05
N ASN A 50 8.05 6.38 -10.48
CA ASN A 50 8.52 6.51 -11.85
C ASN A 50 9.92 5.89 -11.98
N VAL A 51 10.00 4.71 -12.60
CA VAL A 51 11.23 3.98 -12.91
C VAL A 51 11.40 3.85 -14.43
N THR A 52 10.93 4.85 -15.18
CA THR A 52 11.12 4.95 -16.64
C THR A 52 12.56 5.40 -16.99
N ALA A 53 12.82 5.88 -18.20
CA ALA A 53 14.14 6.36 -18.60
C ALA A 53 14.49 7.74 -17.99
N PRO A 54 15.78 8.06 -17.80
CA PRO A 54 16.22 9.40 -17.42
C PRO A 54 15.69 10.48 -18.35
N GLY A 55 15.20 11.59 -17.80
CA GLY A 55 14.62 12.70 -18.56
C GLY A 55 13.12 12.56 -18.83
N ASN A 56 12.53 11.39 -18.55
CA ASN A 56 11.09 11.21 -18.66
C ASN A 56 10.36 11.72 -17.41
N SER A 57 9.28 12.45 -17.65
CA SER A 57 8.34 12.88 -16.62
C SER A 57 7.03 12.13 -16.80
N LEU A 58 6.46 11.64 -15.71
CA LEU A 58 5.31 10.78 -15.71
C LEU A 58 4.14 11.46 -15.00
N LEU A 59 3.03 11.58 -15.72
CA LEU A 59 1.77 12.01 -15.14
C LEU A 59 0.82 10.82 -15.03
N VAL A 60 0.48 10.46 -13.80
CA VAL A 60 -0.50 9.42 -13.51
C VAL A 60 -1.76 10.04 -12.91
N ARG A 61 -2.92 9.68 -13.45
CA ARG A 61 -4.23 10.17 -13.01
C ARG A 61 -5.18 9.02 -12.73
N MET A 62 -6.09 9.20 -11.78
CA MET A 62 -7.20 8.29 -11.54
C MET A 62 -8.46 9.11 -11.28
N ALA A 63 -9.47 8.93 -12.13
CA ALA A 63 -10.74 9.67 -12.09
C ALA A 63 -10.53 11.18 -11.89
N ASN A 64 -10.71 11.68 -10.67
CA ASN A 64 -10.77 13.11 -10.34
C ASN A 64 -9.49 13.65 -9.70
N PHE A 65 -8.40 12.87 -9.63
CA PHE A 65 -7.14 13.33 -9.06
C PHE A 65 -5.91 12.78 -9.77
N ASP A 66 -4.78 13.44 -9.57
CA ASP A 66 -3.47 13.04 -10.08
C ASP A 66 -2.48 12.74 -8.95
N PHE A 67 -1.44 11.99 -9.29
CA PHE A 67 -0.33 11.67 -8.39
C PHE A 67 0.83 12.67 -8.50
N GLY A 68 0.60 13.83 -9.12
CA GLY A 68 1.63 14.80 -9.48
C GLY A 68 2.38 14.44 -10.77
N ASN A 69 3.26 15.36 -11.20
CA ASN A 69 4.20 15.13 -12.29
C ASN A 69 5.50 14.56 -11.69
N LEU A 70 5.77 13.28 -11.95
CA LEU A 70 6.86 12.53 -11.32
C LEU A 70 8.06 12.48 -12.26
N SER A 71 9.20 13.02 -11.82
CA SER A 71 10.46 12.90 -12.57
C SER A 71 11.01 11.47 -12.51
N TYR A 72 12.02 11.16 -13.33
CA TYR A 72 12.74 9.89 -13.23
C TYR A 72 13.26 9.65 -11.80
N LYS A 73 13.01 8.44 -11.26
CA LYS A 73 13.31 8.02 -9.88
C LYS A 73 12.51 8.75 -8.79
N ASP A 74 11.48 9.49 -9.16
CA ASP A 74 10.59 10.16 -8.21
C ASP A 74 9.47 9.21 -7.74
N ILE A 75 8.92 9.52 -6.56
CA ILE A 75 7.83 8.77 -5.94
C ILE A 75 6.79 9.74 -5.37
N SER A 76 5.52 9.49 -5.68
CA SER A 76 4.43 10.30 -5.15
C SER A 76 4.19 10.02 -3.68
N LEU A 77 3.46 10.92 -3.02
CA LEU A 77 2.81 10.63 -1.76
C LEU A 77 1.71 9.56 -1.94
N TYR A 78 1.37 8.88 -0.85
CA TYR A 78 0.21 8.00 -0.80
C TYR A 78 -1.08 8.81 -0.94
N ARG A 79 -2.01 8.27 -1.73
CA ARG A 79 -3.38 8.78 -1.86
C ARG A 79 -4.38 7.67 -1.58
N GLN A 80 -5.48 8.04 -0.95
CA GLN A 80 -6.57 7.12 -0.68
C GLN A 80 -7.29 6.77 -1.99
N VAL A 81 -7.57 5.49 -2.17
CA VAL A 81 -8.28 4.93 -3.32
C VAL A 81 -9.34 3.97 -2.81
N CYS A 82 -10.57 4.06 -3.31
CA CYS A 82 -11.60 3.07 -2.99
C CYS A 82 -11.26 1.70 -3.58
N GLU A 83 -11.62 0.63 -2.90
CA GLU A 83 -11.36 -0.74 -3.35
C GLU A 83 -12.07 -1.10 -4.67
N GLY A 84 -11.68 -2.21 -5.27
CA GLY A 84 -12.25 -2.74 -6.51
C GLY A 84 -11.40 -2.43 -7.75
N LYS A 85 -12.02 -2.58 -8.92
CA LYS A 85 -11.38 -2.33 -10.21
C LYS A 85 -11.27 -0.83 -10.48
N ARG A 86 -10.05 -0.34 -10.68
CA ARG A 86 -9.72 1.08 -10.90
C ARG A 86 -8.94 1.25 -12.20
N PHE A 87 -9.15 2.37 -12.86
CA PHE A 87 -8.49 2.73 -14.09
C PHE A 87 -7.50 3.85 -13.84
N PHE A 88 -6.22 3.59 -14.09
CA PHE A 88 -5.14 4.54 -14.00
C PHE A 88 -4.78 5.01 -15.40
N GLN A 89 -4.82 6.32 -15.62
CA GLN A 89 -4.33 6.95 -16.84
C GLN A 89 -2.86 7.28 -16.65
N ILE A 90 -1.99 6.78 -17.52
CA ILE A 90 -0.54 6.89 -17.46
C ILE A 90 -0.09 7.41 -18.84
N GLY A 91 0.20 8.71 -18.92
CA GLY A 91 0.28 9.38 -20.22
C GLY A 91 -1.01 9.20 -21.01
N ASP A 92 -0.91 8.68 -22.23
CA ASP A 92 -2.07 8.42 -23.11
C ASP A 92 -2.69 7.03 -22.91
N LYS A 93 -2.08 6.17 -22.09
CA LYS A 93 -2.55 4.80 -21.87
C LYS A 93 -3.42 4.69 -20.62
N GLN A 94 -4.36 3.76 -20.65
CA GLN A 94 -5.19 3.42 -19.50
C GLN A 94 -4.89 1.98 -19.04
N GLN A 95 -4.61 1.82 -17.76
CA GLN A 95 -4.37 0.53 -17.13
C GLN A 95 -5.44 0.23 -16.08
N GLN A 96 -6.11 -0.92 -16.21
CA GLN A 96 -7.05 -1.40 -15.20
C GLN A 96 -6.30 -2.25 -14.15
N LEU A 97 -6.51 -1.95 -12.87
CA LEU A 97 -5.92 -2.66 -11.75
C LEU A 97 -6.98 -2.95 -10.69
N THR A 98 -6.82 -4.04 -9.95
CA THR A 98 -7.72 -4.41 -8.85
C THR A 98 -7.06 -4.08 -7.52
N ILE A 99 -7.72 -3.24 -6.73
CA ILE A 99 -7.25 -2.75 -5.43
C ILE A 99 -8.08 -3.42 -4.34
N ALA A 100 -7.45 -4.09 -3.38
CA ALA A 100 -8.15 -4.65 -2.22
C ALA A 100 -8.07 -3.68 -1.03
N ALA A 101 -9.15 -3.52 -0.28
CA ALA A 101 -9.17 -2.66 0.90
C ALA A 101 -8.13 -3.07 1.96
N GLY A 102 -7.74 -2.12 2.81
CA GLY A 102 -6.85 -2.34 3.94
C GLY A 102 -5.37 -2.54 3.56
N ASN A 103 -4.97 -2.18 2.34
CA ASN A 103 -3.59 -2.36 1.86
C ASN A 103 -2.96 -1.04 1.43
N TYR A 104 -1.62 -1.03 1.47
CA TYR A 104 -0.78 -0.03 0.81
C TYR A 104 -0.23 -0.64 -0.48
N TYR A 105 -0.24 0.14 -1.56
CA TYR A 105 0.30 -0.27 -2.84
C TYR A 105 1.24 0.78 -3.43
N THR A 106 2.27 0.30 -4.11
CA THR A 106 3.12 1.09 -4.99
C THR A 106 2.87 0.67 -6.42
N LEU A 107 2.43 1.62 -7.24
CA LEU A 107 2.31 1.49 -8.67
C LEU A 107 3.66 1.87 -9.31
N THR A 108 4.41 0.87 -9.74
CA THR A 108 5.69 1.06 -10.42
C THR A 108 5.46 1.11 -11.92
N VAL A 109 5.84 2.22 -12.54
CA VAL A 109 5.83 2.38 -14.00
C VAL A 109 7.26 2.33 -14.50
N LEU A 110 7.52 1.45 -15.47
CA LEU A 110 8.84 1.23 -16.05
C LEU A 110 8.76 1.13 -17.58
N GLY A 111 9.88 1.30 -18.26
CA GLY A 111 9.94 1.36 -19.73
C GLY A 111 9.97 2.79 -20.27
N GLN A 112 9.78 2.94 -21.57
CA GLN A 112 9.87 4.23 -22.27
C GLN A 112 8.66 4.39 -23.20
N ASP A 113 7.98 5.53 -23.11
CA ASP A 113 6.88 5.95 -24.01
C ASP A 113 5.88 4.83 -24.36
N GLU A 114 6.04 4.20 -25.52
CA GLU A 114 5.15 3.15 -26.02
C GLU A 114 5.37 1.76 -25.41
N ASP A 115 6.48 1.53 -24.72
CA ASP A 115 6.82 0.25 -24.07
C ASP A 115 6.67 0.31 -22.54
N GLN A 116 5.87 1.24 -22.04
CA GLN A 116 5.59 1.34 -20.61
C GLN A 116 4.87 0.09 -20.06
N GLN A 117 5.46 -0.49 -19.03
CA GLN A 117 4.90 -1.58 -18.23
C GLN A 117 4.54 -1.06 -16.84
N VAL A 118 3.47 -1.61 -16.28
CA VAL A 118 2.87 -1.14 -15.04
C VAL A 118 2.72 -2.31 -14.08
N PHE A 119 3.32 -2.17 -12.90
CA PHE A 119 3.29 -3.17 -11.85
C PHE A 119 2.63 -2.59 -10.62
N LEU A 120 1.69 -3.33 -10.05
CA LEU A 120 1.10 -3.00 -8.75
C LEU A 120 1.71 -3.91 -7.70
N VAL A 121 2.49 -3.33 -6.80
CA VAL A 121 3.15 -4.06 -5.72
C VAL A 121 2.46 -3.71 -4.41
N LYS A 122 2.06 -4.72 -3.63
CA LYS A 122 1.56 -4.51 -2.27
C LYS A 122 2.76 -4.22 -1.36
N ASP A 123 2.73 -3.07 -0.69
CA ASP A 123 3.76 -2.70 0.26
C ASP A 123 3.60 -3.50 1.56
N ALA A 124 4.73 -3.95 2.12
CA ALA A 124 4.79 -4.60 3.43
C ALA A 124 4.69 -3.58 4.58
N ILE A 125 3.88 -2.54 4.40
CA ILE A 125 3.56 -1.61 5.48
C ILE A 125 2.51 -2.32 6.32
N SER A 126 2.93 -2.77 7.50
CA SER A 126 2.02 -3.13 8.57
C SER A 126 1.27 -1.88 8.98
N GLY A 127 0.20 -1.56 8.25
CA GLY A 127 -0.89 -0.81 8.84
C GLY A 127 -1.27 -1.62 10.07
N SER A 128 -1.15 -1.00 11.24
CA SER A 128 -1.83 -1.48 12.44
C SER A 128 -3.30 -1.57 12.07
N SER A 129 -3.71 -2.69 11.47
CA SER A 129 -5.04 -3.22 11.70
C SER A 129 -5.07 -3.30 13.20
N THR A 130 -5.76 -2.37 13.84
CA THR A 130 -6.53 -2.72 15.02
C THR A 130 -7.12 -4.06 14.65
N ASP A 131 -6.57 -5.11 15.24
CA ASP A 131 -7.21 -6.40 15.36
C ASP A 131 -8.63 -6.04 15.77
N SER A 132 -9.52 -6.02 14.80
CA SER A 132 -10.90 -6.28 15.05
C SER A 132 -10.80 -7.70 15.54
N GLN A 133 -10.69 -7.86 16.86
CA GLN A 133 -10.78 -9.15 17.51
C GLN A 133 -11.89 -9.88 16.77
N PRO A 134 -11.71 -11.16 16.41
CA PRO A 134 -12.86 -11.95 16.03
C PRO A 134 -13.83 -11.81 17.20
N VAL A 135 -14.91 -11.04 16.99
CA VAL A 135 -16.05 -11.10 17.88
C VAL A 135 -16.45 -12.55 17.73
N ALA A 136 -16.09 -13.34 18.74
CA ALA A 136 -16.61 -14.66 18.90
C ALA A 136 -18.11 -14.46 19.03
N GLU A 137 -18.82 -14.49 17.90
CA GLU A 137 -20.19 -14.92 17.83
C GLU A 137 -20.17 -16.33 18.42
N ARG A 138 -20.27 -16.39 19.75
CA ARG A 138 -20.83 -17.54 20.43
C ARG A 138 -22.28 -17.61 20.00
N HIS A 139 -22.50 -18.13 18.79
CA HIS A 139 -23.70 -18.87 18.48
C HIS A 139 -23.70 -20.08 19.41
N ALA A 140 -24.21 -19.88 20.62
CA ALA A 140 -24.74 -20.97 21.43
C ALA A 140 -25.97 -21.49 20.67
N SER A 141 -25.71 -22.38 19.71
CA SER A 141 -26.71 -23.29 19.16
C SER A 141 -27.17 -24.19 20.30
N ASN A 142 -28.30 -23.85 20.91
CA ASN A 142 -29.01 -24.72 21.83
C ASN A 142 -30.34 -25.08 21.17
N ARG A 143 -30.26 -26.01 20.20
CA ARG A 143 -31.43 -26.71 19.68
C ARG A 143 -31.10 -28.20 19.64
N SER A 144 -31.37 -28.87 20.74
CA SER A 144 -31.54 -30.32 20.78
C SER A 144 -32.76 -30.65 19.92
N ILE A 145 -32.51 -31.26 18.76
CA ILE A 145 -33.54 -31.95 18.00
C ILE A 145 -33.18 -33.42 18.14
N ASP A 146 -33.82 -34.07 19.11
CA ASP A 146 -33.91 -35.52 19.17
C ASP A 146 -34.75 -35.96 17.97
N HIS A 147 -34.12 -36.70 17.07
CA HIS A 147 -34.82 -37.46 16.03
C HIS A 147 -34.39 -38.91 16.21
N ASP A 148 -35.27 -39.65 16.87
CA ASP A 148 -35.35 -41.10 16.81
C ASP A 148 -35.51 -41.50 15.34
N ILE A 149 -34.47 -42.13 14.78
CA ILE A 149 -34.54 -42.77 13.47
C ILE A 149 -34.78 -44.25 13.75
N ASP A 150 -36.03 -44.66 13.55
CA ASP A 150 -36.44 -46.06 13.50
C ASP A 150 -35.69 -46.76 12.36
N LEU A 151 -34.97 -47.82 12.72
CA LEU A 151 -34.13 -48.65 11.84
C LEU A 151 -34.80 -50.01 11.63
N ASP A 152 -36.07 -50.01 11.24
CA ASP A 152 -36.82 -51.23 10.93
C ASP A 152 -37.60 -51.06 9.61
N ASP A 153 -36.96 -51.38 8.48
CA ASP A 153 -37.60 -52.04 7.34
C ASP A 153 -36.50 -52.42 6.32
N TYR A 154 -35.92 -53.62 6.40
CA TYR A 154 -36.46 -54.91 5.96
C TYR A 154 -36.59 -55.02 4.42
N PHE A 155 -35.55 -55.58 3.83
CA PHE A 155 -35.58 -56.73 2.91
C PHE A 155 -36.42 -56.71 1.61
N ASP A 156 -35.69 -57.06 0.53
CA ASP A 156 -36.00 -58.18 -0.38
C ASP A 156 -36.77 -57.93 -1.68
N HIS A 157 -36.35 -58.74 -2.66
CA HIS A 157 -36.84 -59.04 -4.00
C HIS A 157 -36.33 -58.09 -5.11
N GLY A 158 -35.48 -58.49 -6.05
CA GLY A 158 -35.18 -59.82 -6.60
C GLY A 158 -35.98 -60.08 -7.88
N ARG A 159 -35.27 -60.44 -8.96
CA ARG A 159 -35.75 -60.90 -10.31
C ARG A 159 -36.35 -59.79 -11.18
N GLY A 160 -36.19 -59.77 -12.51
CA GLY A 160 -35.63 -60.69 -13.51
C GLY A 160 -35.51 -59.90 -14.83
N GLY A 161 -34.67 -60.31 -15.79
CA GLY A 161 -35.13 -60.94 -17.06
C GLY A 161 -36.06 -60.02 -17.86
N VAL A 162 -35.80 -59.64 -19.11
CA VAL A 162 -35.57 -60.50 -20.26
C VAL A 162 -35.03 -59.67 -21.44
N ALA A 163 -34.19 -60.33 -22.25
CA ALA A 163 -34.03 -60.27 -23.72
C ALA A 163 -33.97 -58.90 -24.43
#